data_AF-A0A8X7CRP7-F1
#
_entry.id   AF-A0A8X7CRP7-F1
#
_cell.length_a   1.000
_cell.length_b   1.000
_cell.length_c   1.000
_cell.angle_alpha   90.00
_cell.angle_beta   90.00
_cell.angle_gamma   90.00
#
_symmetry.space_group_name_H-M   'P 1'
#
loop_
_entity.id
_entity.type
_entity.pdbx_description
1 polymer ?
#
loop_
_entity_poly.entity_id
_entity_poly.type
_entity_poly.pdbx_seq_one_letter_code
_entity_poly.pdbx_strand_id
1 'polypeptide(L)'
;MQRYAREAYELGVRYIGGCCGVESYHIRAVSEELAKERNKKPLSSEKHDPWGEGLKMHTKPWVRARARRSYWENLSPATGRPYSAAFSKPDNWGVTAGSEDLVQKPESTTEEELEKVFQKSDK
;
A
#
# COMPACT_ATOMS: atom_id res chain seq x y z
N MET A 1 -6.59 -4.97 1.74
CA MET A 1 -7.65 -4.06 2.20
C MET A 1 -8.70 -4.72 3.08
N GLN A 2 -9.25 -5.90 2.73
CA GLN A 2 -10.23 -6.59 3.59
C GLN A 2 -9.70 -6.83 5.02
N ARG A 3 -8.50 -7.40 5.18
CA ARG A 3 -7.85 -7.56 6.51
C ARG A 3 -7.78 -6.25 7.31
N TYR A 4 -7.28 -5.17 6.70
CA TYR A 4 -7.23 -3.83 7.31
C TYR A 4 -8.62 -3.36 7.77
N ALA A 5 -9.66 -3.56 6.96
CA ALA A 5 -11.03 -3.16 7.30
C ALA A 5 -11.58 -3.95 8.50
N ARG A 6 -11.32 -5.26 8.54
CA ARG A 6 -11.70 -6.13 9.65
C ARG A 6 -11.02 -5.69 10.96
N GLU A 7 -9.69 -5.54 10.92
CA GLU A 7 -8.89 -5.10 12.06
C GLU A 7 -9.32 -3.71 12.57
N ALA A 8 -9.53 -2.74 11.66
CA ALA A 8 -9.99 -1.41 12.02
C ALA A 8 -11.40 -1.42 12.65
N TYR A 9 -12.32 -2.23 12.12
CA TYR A 9 -13.66 -2.36 12.66
C TYR A 9 -13.66 -2.97 14.07
N GLU A 10 -12.87 -4.03 14.27
CA GLU A 10 -12.68 -4.70 15.56
C GLU A 10 -12.02 -3.78 16.59
N LEU A 11 -11.08 -2.93 16.15
CA LEU A 11 -10.48 -1.88 16.97
C LEU A 11 -11.49 -0.81 17.42
N GLY A 12 -12.67 -0.72 16.79
CA GLY A 12 -13.71 0.25 17.11
C GLY A 12 -13.82 1.42 16.13
N VAL A 13 -13.02 1.44 15.05
CA VAL A 13 -13.12 2.48 14.01
C VAL A 13 -14.44 2.34 13.26
N ARG A 14 -15.12 3.47 13.01
CA ARG A 14 -16.43 3.50 12.30
C ARG A 14 -16.42 4.32 11.01
N TYR A 15 -15.42 5.17 10.84
CA TYR A 15 -15.11 5.82 9.57
C TYR A 15 -13.83 5.21 9.01
N ILE A 16 -13.98 4.22 8.12
CA ILE A 16 -12.86 3.45 7.56
C ILE A 16 -12.74 3.82 6.08
N GLY A 17 -11.60 4.43 5.71
CA GLY A 17 -11.37 4.95 4.38
C GLY A 17 -9.97 4.63 3.86
N GLY A 18 -9.45 5.54 3.05
CA GLY A 18 -8.15 5.44 2.42
C GLY A 18 -7.65 6.81 1.98
N CYS A 19 -6.34 6.94 1.78
CA CYS A 19 -5.70 8.16 1.32
C CYS A 19 -4.95 7.89 0.00
N CYS A 20 -3.74 8.39 -0.16
CA CYS A 20 -2.90 8.18 -1.34
C CYS A 20 -2.79 6.69 -1.73
N GLY A 21 -2.91 6.41 -3.03
CA GLY A 21 -2.81 5.05 -3.59
C GLY A 21 -4.07 4.19 -3.45
N VAL A 22 -5.15 4.73 -2.86
CA VAL A 22 -6.43 4.02 -2.77
C VAL A 22 -7.25 4.21 -4.04
N GLU A 23 -7.74 3.10 -4.56
CA GLU A 23 -8.46 3.00 -5.84
C GLU A 23 -9.87 2.50 -5.56
N SER A 24 -10.76 2.56 -6.55
CA SER A 24 -12.17 2.15 -6.39
C SER A 24 -12.34 0.73 -5.84
N TYR A 25 -11.51 -0.22 -6.29
CA TYR A 25 -11.56 -1.61 -5.80
C TYR A 25 -11.03 -1.78 -4.37
N HIS A 26 -10.16 -0.89 -3.90
CA HIS A 26 -9.71 -0.85 -2.50
C HIS A 26 -10.88 -0.48 -1.58
N ILE A 27 -11.69 0.52 -1.96
CA ILE A 27 -12.91 0.91 -1.22
C ILE A 27 -13.99 -0.18 -1.31
N ARG A 28 -14.14 -0.84 -2.47
CA ARG A 28 -15.00 -2.02 -2.59
C ARG A 28 -14.59 -3.10 -1.60
N ALA A 29 -13.29 -3.40 -1.49
CA ALA A 29 -12.77 -4.40 -0.57
C ALA A 29 -13.09 -4.08 0.90
N VAL A 30 -12.99 -2.81 1.32
CA VAL A 30 -13.41 -2.38 2.68
C VAL A 30 -14.92 -2.60 2.86
N SER A 31 -15.73 -2.21 1.88
CA SER A 31 -17.18 -2.32 1.94
C SER A 31 -17.68 -3.78 1.91
N GLU A 32 -17.01 -4.65 1.16
CA GLU A 32 -17.33 -6.08 1.08
C GLU A 32 -16.97 -6.83 2.35
N GLU A 33 -15.83 -6.51 2.99
CA GLU A 33 -15.45 -7.14 4.27
C GLU A 33 -16.49 -6.89 5.36
N LEU A 34 -17.03 -5.66 5.40
CA LEU A 34 -18.00 -5.23 6.41
C LEU A 34 -19.46 -5.35 5.93
N ALA A 35 -19.70 -6.05 4.82
CA ALA A 35 -21.04 -6.16 4.25
C ALA A 35 -22.02 -6.87 5.19
N LYS A 36 -21.53 -7.78 6.04
CA LYS A 36 -22.34 -8.51 7.03
C LYS A 36 -22.80 -7.57 8.14
N GLU A 37 -21.88 -6.77 8.69
CA GLU A 37 -22.13 -5.81 9.76
C GLU A 37 -23.03 -4.66 9.29
N ARG A 38 -22.92 -4.30 8.00
CA ARG A 38 -23.69 -3.20 7.39
C ARG A 38 -24.97 -3.66 6.70
N ASN A 39 -25.20 -4.98 6.64
CA ASN A 39 -26.31 -5.62 5.94
C ASN A 39 -26.52 -5.10 4.49
N LYS A 40 -25.43 -4.76 3.80
CA LYS A 40 -25.47 -4.18 2.45
C LYS A 40 -24.13 -4.37 1.73
N LYS A 41 -24.19 -4.70 0.44
CA LYS A 41 -23.04 -4.68 -0.48
C LYS A 41 -23.00 -3.38 -1.29
N PRO A 42 -21.82 -2.88 -1.68
CA PRO A 42 -21.73 -1.76 -2.60
C PRO A 42 -22.16 -2.17 -4.02
N LEU A 43 -22.63 -1.21 -4.84
CA LEU A 43 -22.99 -1.45 -6.25
C LEU A 43 -21.83 -2.04 -7.06
N SER A 44 -20.59 -1.67 -6.74
CA SER A 44 -19.39 -2.17 -7.41
C SER A 44 -19.16 -3.68 -7.21
N SER A 45 -19.87 -4.33 -6.28
CA SER A 45 -19.86 -5.79 -6.14
C SER A 45 -20.66 -6.52 -7.22
N GLU A 46 -21.48 -5.84 -8.03
CA GLU A 46 -22.20 -6.49 -9.15
C GLU A 46 -21.26 -7.08 -10.20
N LYS A 47 -20.02 -6.60 -10.27
CA LYS A 47 -18.97 -7.08 -11.18
C LYS A 47 -17.83 -7.79 -10.44
N HIS A 48 -18.08 -8.25 -9.22
CA HIS A 48 -17.06 -8.88 -8.40
C HIS A 48 -17.62 -9.95 -7.48
N ASP A 49 -17.01 -11.13 -7.55
CA ASP A 49 -17.29 -12.20 -6.61
C ASP A 49 -16.15 -12.27 -5.56
N PRO A 50 -16.47 -12.25 -4.26
CA PRO A 50 -15.46 -12.24 -3.19
C PRO A 50 -14.45 -13.39 -3.31
N TRP A 51 -13.22 -13.16 -2.86
CA TRP A 51 -12.19 -14.20 -2.74
C TRP A 51 -11.91 -15.00 -4.02
N GLY A 52 -12.08 -14.36 -5.17
CA GLY A 52 -11.81 -14.95 -6.48
C GLY A 52 -12.86 -15.97 -6.92
N GLU A 53 -14.07 -15.95 -6.36
CA GLU A 53 -15.14 -16.87 -6.75
C GLU A 53 -15.47 -16.86 -8.24
N GLY A 54 -15.30 -15.73 -8.93
CA GLY A 54 -15.46 -15.63 -10.38
C GLY A 54 -14.47 -16.49 -11.18
N LEU A 55 -13.41 -17.01 -10.54
CA LEU A 55 -12.45 -17.92 -11.16
C LEU A 55 -12.94 -19.37 -11.26
N LYS A 56 -14.08 -19.71 -10.63
CA LYS A 56 -14.63 -21.09 -10.58
C LYS A 56 -14.88 -21.70 -11.97
N MET A 57 -15.13 -20.88 -12.98
CA MET A 57 -15.45 -21.36 -14.35
C MET A 57 -14.22 -21.46 -15.27
N HIS A 58 -13.04 -21.08 -14.80
CA HIS A 58 -11.84 -21.07 -15.64
C HIS A 58 -11.46 -22.49 -16.08
N THR A 59 -10.98 -22.72 -17.31
CA THR A 59 -10.66 -24.06 -17.85
C THR A 59 -9.53 -24.79 -17.10
N LYS A 60 -8.52 -24.04 -16.64
CA LYS A 60 -7.34 -24.56 -15.91
C LYS A 60 -7.66 -24.89 -14.44
N PRO A 61 -7.44 -26.13 -13.97
CA PRO A 61 -7.69 -26.54 -12.58
C PRO A 61 -6.97 -25.70 -11.52
N TRP A 62 -5.68 -25.38 -11.73
CA TRP A 62 -4.88 -24.58 -10.79
C TRP A 62 -5.30 -23.11 -10.70
N VAL A 63 -6.11 -22.62 -11.65
CA VAL A 63 -6.72 -21.28 -11.55
C VAL A 63 -7.99 -21.37 -10.70
N ARG A 64 -8.83 -22.39 -10.94
CA ARG A 64 -10.04 -22.61 -10.13
C ARG A 64 -9.74 -22.89 -8.66
N ALA A 65 -8.64 -23.59 -8.37
CA ALA A 65 -8.20 -23.89 -7.01
C ALA A 65 -7.92 -22.63 -6.14
N ARG A 66 -7.83 -21.46 -6.78
CA ARG A 66 -7.61 -20.16 -6.13
C ARG A 66 -8.91 -19.48 -5.69
N ALA A 67 -10.08 -19.97 -6.12
CA ALA A 67 -11.39 -19.39 -5.82
C ALA A 67 -11.85 -19.66 -4.38
N ARG A 68 -11.01 -19.30 -3.41
CA ARG A 68 -11.22 -19.50 -1.98
C ARG A 68 -10.47 -18.47 -1.16
N ARG A 69 -11.07 -18.05 -0.05
CA ARG A 69 -10.50 -17.08 0.90
C ARG A 69 -9.12 -17.49 1.39
N SER A 70 -8.99 -18.73 1.85
CA SER A 70 -7.74 -19.26 2.39
C SER A 70 -6.56 -19.31 1.41
N TYR A 71 -6.81 -19.24 0.10
CA TYR A 71 -5.72 -19.11 -0.89
C TYR A 71 -5.16 -17.69 -0.87
N TRP A 72 -6.03 -16.68 -1.02
CA TRP A 72 -5.62 -15.29 -1.16
C TRP A 72 -5.17 -14.64 0.15
N GLU A 73 -5.69 -15.07 1.30
CA GLU A 73 -5.24 -14.56 2.60
C GLU A 73 -3.82 -15.02 2.98
N ASN A 74 -3.41 -16.19 2.52
CA ASN A 74 -2.13 -16.80 2.89
C ASN A 74 -1.07 -16.71 1.79
N LEU A 75 -1.44 -16.27 0.59
CA LEU A 75 -0.49 -16.07 -0.50
C LEU A 75 0.44 -14.90 -0.17
N SER A 76 1.75 -15.14 -0.20
CA SER A 76 2.77 -14.08 -0.22
C SER A 76 3.13 -13.75 -1.67
N PRO A 77 2.60 -12.67 -2.27
CA PRO A 77 2.86 -12.35 -3.67
C PRO A 77 4.34 -11.96 -3.88
N ALA A 78 4.94 -12.48 -4.95
CA ALA A 78 6.30 -12.11 -5.34
C ALA A 78 6.33 -10.69 -5.94
N THR A 79 7.43 -9.96 -5.73
CA THR A 79 7.61 -8.59 -6.27
C THR A 79 7.91 -8.58 -7.77
N GLY A 80 8.39 -9.70 -8.33
CA GLY A 80 8.87 -9.78 -9.72
C GLY A 80 10.16 -8.98 -9.98
N ARG A 81 10.80 -8.43 -8.95
CA ARG A 81 12.03 -7.61 -9.05
C ARG A 81 13.17 -8.27 -8.29
N PRO A 82 13.92 -9.21 -8.91
CA PRO A 82 14.90 -10.05 -8.20
C PRO A 82 16.14 -9.28 -7.70
N TYR A 83 16.46 -8.15 -8.32
CA TYR A 83 17.63 -7.33 -7.97
C TYR A 83 17.29 -6.09 -7.14
N SER A 84 16.01 -5.88 -6.80
CA SER A 84 15.58 -4.76 -5.96
C SER A 84 15.49 -5.19 -4.50
N ALA A 85 15.89 -4.30 -3.59
CA ALA A 85 15.65 -4.50 -2.16
C ALA A 85 14.15 -4.42 -1.84
N ALA A 86 13.73 -5.11 -0.76
CA ALA A 86 12.34 -5.06 -0.28
C ALA A 86 12.00 -3.75 0.46
N PHE A 87 13.00 -3.08 1.00
CA PHE A 87 12.88 -1.84 1.76
C PHE A 87 13.96 -0.85 1.33
N SER A 88 13.66 0.44 1.46
CA SER A 88 14.59 1.55 1.26
C SER A 88 14.80 2.29 2.59
N LYS A 89 15.94 2.98 2.73
CA LYS A 89 16.20 3.86 3.88
C LYS A 89 15.52 5.21 3.65
N PRO A 90 14.82 5.79 4.62
CA PRO A 90 14.38 7.18 4.53
C PRO A 90 15.58 8.13 4.51
N ASP A 91 15.54 9.18 3.69
CA ASP A 91 16.66 10.11 3.52
C ASP A 91 16.99 10.91 4.80
N ASN A 92 16.04 11.03 5.74
CA ASN A 92 16.17 11.54 7.12
C ASN A 92 17.25 12.60 7.41
N TRP A 93 17.36 13.62 6.56
CA TRP A 93 18.38 14.68 6.67
C TRP A 93 18.32 15.48 7.99
N GLY A 94 17.20 15.42 8.72
CA GLY A 94 17.00 16.20 9.95
C GLY A 94 16.90 17.71 9.72
N VAL A 95 16.76 18.13 8.46
CA VAL A 95 16.69 19.53 8.04
C VAL A 95 15.23 19.93 7.82
N THR A 96 14.80 21.04 8.44
CA THR A 96 13.44 21.59 8.29
C THR A 96 13.50 23.02 7.74
N ALA A 97 12.33 23.57 7.38
CA ALA A 97 12.21 24.97 6.96
C ALA A 97 12.86 25.93 7.98
N GLY A 98 13.68 26.85 7.49
CA GLY A 98 14.46 27.79 8.31
C GLY A 98 15.90 27.35 8.62
N SER A 99 16.30 26.14 8.24
CA SER A 99 17.71 25.72 8.35
C SER A 99 18.61 26.51 7.39
N GLU A 100 19.82 26.84 7.85
CA GLU A 100 20.86 27.45 7.03
C GLU A 100 21.25 26.57 5.84
N ASP A 101 21.19 25.25 5.99
CA ASP A 101 21.45 24.27 4.92
C ASP A 101 20.46 24.40 3.74
N LEU A 102 19.31 25.07 3.93
CA LEU A 102 18.30 25.29 2.88
C LEU A 102 18.39 26.69 2.25
N VAL A 103 19.30 27.56 2.71
CA VAL A 103 19.43 28.91 2.16
C VAL A 103 20.13 28.82 0.81
N GLN A 104 19.38 29.12 -0.25
CA GLN A 104 19.92 29.17 -1.60
C GLN A 104 20.94 30.32 -1.72
N LYS A 105 22.13 30.00 -2.20
CA LYS A 105 23.18 30.98 -2.50
C LYS A 105 23.11 31.38 -3.98
N PRO A 106 23.51 32.62 -4.34
CA PRO A 106 23.52 33.06 -5.73
C PRO A 106 24.63 32.37 -6.54
N GLU A 107 25.73 31.97 -5.91
CA GLU A 107 26.80 31.20 -6.52
C GLU A 107 26.64 29.68 -6.34
N SER A 108 27.31 28.90 -7.18
CA SER A 108 27.37 27.44 -7.06
C SER A 108 28.00 27.03 -5.73
N THR A 109 27.49 25.95 -5.14
CA THR A 109 28.06 25.31 -3.94
C THR A 109 29.53 24.94 -4.17
N THR A 110 30.41 25.34 -3.26
CA THR A 110 31.84 25.08 -3.38
C THR A 110 32.17 23.61 -3.10
N GLU A 111 33.35 23.14 -3.51
CA GLU A 111 33.79 21.76 -3.24
C GLU A 111 33.84 21.46 -1.73
N GLU A 112 34.27 22.42 -0.91
CA GLU A 112 34.32 22.30 0.56
C GLU A 112 32.93 22.18 1.20
N GLU A 113 31.93 22.87 0.64
CA GLU A 113 30.54 22.81 1.09
C GLU A 113 29.91 21.47 0.69
N LEU A 114 30.19 20.99 -0.52
CA LEU A 114 29.75 19.68 -1.00
C LEU A 114 30.30 18.54 -0.14
N GLU A 115 31.57 18.59 0.27
CA GLU A 115 32.18 17.58 1.13
C GLU A 115 31.41 17.43 2.46
N LYS A 116 30.98 18.55 3.05
CA LYS A 116 30.15 18.53 4.27
C LYS A 116 28.77 17.91 4.02
N VAL A 117 28.19 18.13 2.84
CA VAL A 117 26.90 17.55 2.45
C VAL A 117 27.04 16.04 2.21
N PHE A 118 28.10 15.58 1.54
CA PHE A 118 28.37 14.16 1.32
C PHE A 118 28.51 13.40 2.65
N GLN A 119 29.26 13.95 3.61
CA GLN A 119 29.40 13.37 4.95
C GLN A 119 28.07 13.26 5.72
N LYS A 120 27.09 14.12 5.43
CA LYS A 120 25.73 14.02 5.99
C LYS A 120 24.88 12.99 5.25
N SER A 121 25.08 12.81 3.94
CA SER A 121 24.34 11.86 3.10
C SER A 121 24.72 10.40 3.31
N ASP A 122 25.98 10.12 3.69
CA ASP A 122 26.51 8.76 3.83
C ASP A 122 26.21 8.10 5.19
N LYS A 123 25.49 8.80 6.08
CA LYS A 123 25.05 8.29 7.39
C LYS A 123 23.68 7.64 7.31
#